data_AF-U6RFC1-F1
#
_entry.id   AF-U6RFC1-F1
#
_cell.length_a   1.000
_cell.length_b   1.000
_cell.length_c   1.000
_cell.angle_alpha   90.00
_cell.angle_beta   90.00
_cell.angle_gamma   90.00
#
_symmetry.space_group_name_H-M   'P 1'
#
loop_
_entity.id
_entity.type
_entity.pdbx_description
1 polymer ?
#
loop_
_entity_poly.entity_id
_entity_poly.type
_entity_poly.pdbx_seq_one_letter_code
_entity_poly.pdbx_strand_id
1 'polypeptide(L)'
;MYLMKRRTTLLLVIFLMIVGSKGIAQNFNTAIFGNTGFPVAFEQSPDYPWVVSEGCVSSSNIVGLKTSWFSTTVDIVEASGSVKFDYKVDSEGYGEKFYFSIDDQDIINVGRMDWTTVSYELPKGKHTLKWTYVLSGGFPGGFYAYIKSMSIQGINIEKPIFSISGSVIDYKNKVSDSKTTESLEITNLGNQNLVIEKVSGLSTPFEVVSYPTAAIAKGTKASIEVQYSPTEEGYWKQDLVIVSNAGTHVISVKALCSKSYTVEVPVAGQLSSLVQDANSDSITIMGYLNESDFRFMKNNMPNLKYLNLSATSITGNRIPNYALQSKKTLCEVVLPYTLKVVGYQAFDQCSALQRIVFSEGLEQIEQGGFSKCNISGELVLPDSLVVLGPAAFDESPLTKIVFPNRLKEIGDVAFRSCTNLQDVTLPKNLERIGSSAFSDCI
;
A
#
# COMPACT_ATOMS: atom_id res chain seq x y z
N MET A 1 -59.13 -21.88 -54.15
CA MET A 1 -60.04 -21.61 -53.01
C MET A 1 -59.71 -20.21 -52.51
N TYR A 2 -60.59 -19.25 -52.82
CA TYR A 2 -60.78 -17.88 -52.28
C TYR A 2 -59.56 -17.04 -51.82
N LEU A 3 -59.43 -15.74 -52.09
CA LEU A 3 -59.97 -14.77 -53.06
C LEU A 3 -59.37 -13.41 -52.62
N MET A 4 -58.89 -12.61 -53.59
CA MET A 4 -58.90 -11.12 -53.57
C MET A 4 -58.08 -10.37 -52.48
N LYS A 5 -57.55 -9.17 -52.68
CA LYS A 5 -57.78 -8.11 -53.68
C LYS A 5 -56.59 -7.13 -53.64
N ARG A 6 -56.22 -6.62 -54.81
CA ARG A 6 -55.39 -5.41 -54.99
C ARG A 6 -55.89 -4.23 -54.16
N ARG A 7 -54.98 -3.37 -53.69
CA ARG A 7 -55.09 -1.91 -53.85
C ARG A 7 -53.73 -1.21 -53.70
N THR A 8 -53.31 -0.62 -54.80
CA THR A 8 -52.32 0.45 -54.91
C THR A 8 -52.80 1.67 -54.11
N THR A 9 -52.01 2.16 -53.16
CA THR A 9 -52.07 3.55 -52.71
C THR A 9 -50.65 4.03 -52.43
N LEU A 10 -50.19 4.90 -53.33
CA LEU A 10 -49.09 5.82 -53.13
C LEU A 10 -49.46 6.73 -51.93
N LEU A 11 -48.78 6.59 -50.79
CA LEU A 11 -48.79 7.63 -49.77
C LEU A 11 -47.34 7.99 -49.41
N LEU A 12 -46.95 9.14 -49.94
CA LEU A 12 -45.87 9.98 -49.47
C LEU A 12 -46.09 10.23 -47.97
N VAL A 13 -45.38 9.51 -47.10
CA VAL A 13 -45.18 9.94 -45.71
C VAL A 13 -43.70 10.21 -45.53
N ILE A 14 -43.42 11.50 -45.60
CA ILE A 14 -42.27 12.21 -45.07
C ILE A 14 -41.71 11.46 -43.86
N PHE A 15 -40.59 10.74 -44.01
CA PHE A 15 -39.74 10.47 -42.87
C PHE A 15 -38.96 11.75 -42.62
N LEU A 16 -39.60 12.62 -41.82
CA LEU A 16 -38.99 13.74 -41.16
C LEU A 16 -37.72 13.25 -40.48
N MET A 17 -36.66 14.04 -40.64
CA MET A 17 -35.40 13.96 -39.90
C MET A 17 -35.57 13.29 -38.52
N ILE A 18 -35.00 12.10 -38.33
CA ILE A 18 -34.30 11.89 -37.07
C ILE A 18 -32.98 12.59 -37.28
N VAL A 19 -33.03 13.91 -37.03
CA VAL A 19 -31.87 14.68 -36.62
C VAL A 19 -31.14 13.80 -35.62
N GLY A 20 -29.84 13.57 -35.86
CA GLY A 20 -28.99 12.74 -35.02
C GLY A 20 -29.25 13.05 -33.55
N SER A 21 -29.04 12.05 -32.68
CA SER A 21 -28.93 12.30 -31.24
C SER A 21 -28.06 13.54 -31.07
N LYS A 22 -28.72 14.69 -30.84
CA LYS A 22 -28.04 15.97 -30.71
C LYS A 22 -27.26 15.80 -29.43
N GLY A 23 -25.98 15.47 -29.57
CA GLY A 23 -25.02 15.62 -28.50
C GLY A 23 -25.27 17.00 -27.91
N ILE A 24 -25.80 17.04 -26.69
CA ILE A 24 -25.94 18.31 -25.99
C ILE A 24 -24.50 18.73 -25.76
N ALA A 25 -24.13 19.91 -26.27
CA ALA A 25 -22.84 20.50 -25.99
C ALA A 25 -22.66 20.57 -24.47
N GLN A 26 -21.57 19.98 -24.00
CA GLN A 26 -21.31 19.81 -22.59
C GLN A 26 -19.98 20.47 -22.22
N ASN A 27 -19.88 20.79 -20.93
CA ASN A 27 -18.66 21.30 -20.34
C ASN A 27 -18.16 20.25 -19.37
N PHE A 28 -16.92 19.83 -19.56
CA PHE A 28 -16.16 19.13 -18.55
C PHE A 28 -15.54 20.19 -17.64
N ASN A 29 -15.80 20.12 -16.33
CA ASN A 29 -15.23 21.06 -15.37
C ASN A 29 -14.71 20.28 -14.15
N THR A 30 -13.40 20.23 -13.99
CA THR A 30 -12.70 19.52 -12.92
C THR A 30 -11.93 20.47 -12.04
N ALA A 31 -12.55 21.61 -11.68
CA ALA A 31 -12.01 22.58 -10.72
C ALA A 31 -11.65 22.01 -9.32
N ILE A 32 -11.67 20.68 -9.15
CA ILE A 32 -11.44 19.96 -7.92
C ILE A 32 -10.63 18.69 -8.24
N PHE A 33 -9.43 18.83 -8.80
CA PHE A 33 -8.51 17.69 -8.85
C PHE A 33 -8.08 17.21 -7.46
N GLY A 34 -8.52 17.88 -6.38
CA GLY A 34 -8.08 17.67 -5.01
C GLY A 34 -8.82 16.70 -4.12
N ASN A 35 -10.05 16.29 -4.43
CA ASN A 35 -10.86 15.47 -3.51
C ASN A 35 -11.70 14.40 -4.22
N THR A 36 -11.64 14.29 -5.56
CA THR A 36 -12.61 13.49 -6.32
C THR A 36 -11.97 12.40 -7.20
N GLY A 37 -10.63 12.33 -7.26
CA GLY A 37 -9.88 11.36 -8.07
C GLY A 37 -9.68 11.79 -9.54
N PHE A 38 -8.96 10.96 -10.32
CA PHE A 38 -8.66 11.25 -11.72
C PHE A 38 -9.88 10.91 -12.61
N PRO A 39 -10.25 11.74 -13.59
CA PRO A 39 -11.40 11.48 -14.46
C PRO A 39 -11.20 10.20 -15.28
N VAL A 40 -12.19 9.31 -15.31
CA VAL A 40 -11.98 7.99 -15.93
C VAL A 40 -11.90 8.03 -17.47
N ALA A 41 -12.34 9.13 -18.09
CA ALA A 41 -12.23 9.32 -19.54
C ALA A 41 -10.79 9.61 -20.02
N PHE A 42 -9.81 9.62 -19.12
CA PHE A 42 -8.43 9.97 -19.43
C PHE A 42 -7.53 8.74 -19.30
N GLU A 43 -6.78 8.46 -20.36
CA GLU A 43 -5.72 7.46 -20.37
C GLU A 43 -4.47 8.04 -19.72
N GLN A 44 -3.65 7.19 -19.11
CA GLN A 44 -2.41 7.60 -18.45
C GLN A 44 -1.25 6.68 -18.83
N SER A 45 -0.02 7.16 -18.67
CA SER A 45 1.17 6.33 -18.77
C SER A 45 1.11 5.17 -17.77
N PRO A 46 1.25 3.91 -18.20
CA PRO A 46 1.11 2.74 -17.33
C PRO A 46 2.21 2.66 -16.27
N ASP A 47 3.43 3.03 -16.62
CA ASP A 47 4.60 2.91 -15.73
C ASP A 47 4.74 4.10 -14.76
N TYR A 48 4.18 5.26 -15.13
CA TYR A 48 4.32 6.52 -14.41
C TYR A 48 3.01 7.31 -14.46
N PRO A 49 1.90 6.81 -13.88
CA PRO A 49 0.65 7.55 -13.87
C PRO A 49 0.78 8.81 -13.01
N TRP A 50 0.00 9.83 -13.35
CA TRP A 50 -0.10 11.02 -12.51
C TRP A 50 -0.92 10.69 -11.25
N VAL A 51 -0.50 11.24 -10.12
CA VAL A 51 -1.07 10.98 -8.81
C VAL A 51 -1.92 12.16 -8.36
N VAL A 52 -3.07 11.87 -7.75
CA VAL A 52 -3.96 12.88 -7.19
C VAL A 52 -3.61 13.12 -5.71
N SER A 53 -3.24 14.34 -5.35
CA SER A 53 -2.94 14.74 -3.97
C SER A 53 -3.08 16.25 -3.77
N GLU A 54 -3.53 16.67 -2.58
CA GLU A 54 -3.49 18.08 -2.12
C GLU A 54 -4.09 19.12 -3.09
N GLY A 55 -5.28 18.87 -3.65
CA GLY A 55 -5.88 19.85 -4.58
C GLY A 55 -5.52 19.66 -6.04
N CYS A 56 -4.53 18.84 -6.37
CA CYS A 56 -3.92 18.79 -7.69
C CYS A 56 -3.76 17.35 -8.21
N VAL A 57 -3.62 17.21 -9.53
CA VAL A 57 -2.96 16.06 -10.14
C VAL A 57 -1.50 16.42 -10.32
N SER A 58 -0.59 15.54 -9.92
CA SER A 58 0.85 15.76 -10.02
C SER A 58 1.61 14.57 -10.57
N SER A 59 2.77 14.81 -11.13
CA SER A 59 3.71 13.75 -11.52
C SER A 59 5.09 14.07 -10.94
N SER A 60 5.65 13.10 -10.20
CA SER A 60 6.99 13.16 -9.64
C SER A 60 7.85 12.06 -10.23
N ASN A 61 8.35 12.26 -11.46
CA ASN A 61 9.15 11.23 -12.10
C ASN A 61 10.58 11.28 -11.57
N ILE A 62 11.01 10.26 -10.85
CA ILE A 62 12.37 10.12 -10.33
C ILE A 62 13.04 9.02 -11.16
N VAL A 63 14.15 9.36 -11.82
CA VAL A 63 15.11 8.49 -12.53
C VAL A 63 14.92 8.31 -14.07
N GLY A 64 15.58 9.18 -14.85
CA GLY A 64 16.16 8.89 -16.19
C GLY A 64 15.21 8.79 -17.39
N LEU A 65 15.20 9.81 -18.27
CA LEU A 65 14.58 9.87 -19.62
C LEU A 65 13.19 9.22 -19.79
N LYS A 66 12.36 9.20 -18.73
CA LYS A 66 11.03 8.62 -18.76
C LYS A 66 9.97 9.71 -18.89
N THR A 67 8.97 9.44 -19.71
CA THR A 67 7.84 10.34 -19.97
C THR A 67 6.64 9.90 -19.13
N SER A 68 6.09 10.81 -18.34
CA SER A 68 4.81 10.64 -17.65
C SER A 68 3.75 11.45 -18.38
N TRP A 69 2.60 10.87 -18.70
CA TRP A 69 1.57 11.56 -19.47
C TRP A 69 0.16 11.12 -19.09
N PHE A 70 -0.78 11.97 -19.42
CA PHE A 70 -2.18 11.58 -19.55
C PHE A 70 -2.81 12.24 -20.77
N SER A 71 -3.83 11.61 -21.32
CA SER A 71 -4.48 12.07 -22.55
C SER A 71 -5.97 11.75 -22.55
N THR A 72 -6.73 12.57 -23.27
CA THR A 72 -8.11 12.28 -23.60
C THR A 72 -8.41 12.72 -25.02
N THR A 73 -9.43 12.13 -25.62
CA THR A 73 -9.92 12.52 -26.94
C THR A 73 -11.31 13.12 -26.80
N VAL A 74 -11.48 14.32 -27.34
CA VAL A 74 -12.73 15.07 -27.30
C VAL A 74 -13.25 15.33 -28.70
N ASP A 75 -14.57 15.37 -28.87
CA ASP A 75 -15.22 15.76 -30.12
C ASP A 75 -15.96 17.09 -29.92
N ILE A 76 -15.45 18.17 -30.51
CA ILE A 76 -16.03 19.51 -30.42
C ILE A 76 -17.14 19.63 -31.44
N VAL A 77 -18.38 19.82 -30.98
CA VAL A 77 -19.57 19.85 -31.85
C VAL A 77 -20.18 21.24 -32.02
N GLU A 78 -19.85 22.16 -31.14
CA GLU A 78 -20.19 23.58 -31.31
C GLU A 78 -19.33 24.23 -32.40
N ALA A 79 -19.64 25.48 -32.78
CA ALA A 79 -18.86 26.21 -33.79
C ALA A 79 -17.39 26.41 -33.35
N SER A 80 -17.17 26.50 -32.04
CA SER A 80 -15.87 26.47 -31.36
C SER A 80 -16.07 25.90 -29.96
N GLY A 81 -15.04 25.25 -29.42
CA GLY A 81 -14.94 24.85 -28.02
C GLY A 81 -13.67 25.43 -27.41
N SER A 82 -13.38 25.12 -26.16
CA SER A 82 -12.15 25.59 -25.52
C SER A 82 -11.63 24.60 -24.50
N VAL A 83 -10.32 24.64 -24.26
CA VAL A 83 -9.66 23.95 -23.14
C VAL A 83 -8.96 24.99 -22.29
N LYS A 84 -9.21 24.95 -20.99
CA LYS A 84 -8.60 25.84 -20.00
C LYS A 84 -8.14 25.05 -18.79
N PHE A 85 -6.91 25.25 -18.32
CA PHE A 85 -6.40 24.58 -17.12
C PHE A 85 -5.33 25.42 -16.42
N ASP A 86 -5.19 25.22 -15.12
CA ASP A 86 -4.13 25.82 -14.31
C ASP A 86 -3.04 24.80 -14.04
N TYR A 87 -1.78 25.14 -14.34
CA TYR A 87 -0.64 24.27 -14.12
C TYR A 87 0.51 24.99 -13.42
N LYS A 88 1.38 24.20 -12.80
CA LYS A 88 2.63 24.64 -12.16
C LYS A 88 3.72 23.61 -12.45
N VAL A 89 4.95 24.06 -12.66
CA VAL A 89 6.13 23.21 -12.78
C VAL A 89 7.18 23.69 -11.78
N ASP A 90 7.36 22.92 -10.72
CA ASP A 90 8.46 23.12 -9.77
C ASP A 90 9.70 22.38 -10.28
N SER A 91 10.58 23.15 -10.93
CA SER A 91 11.87 22.70 -11.45
C SER A 91 12.97 23.65 -10.97
N GLU A 92 14.15 23.09 -10.65
CA GLU A 92 15.35 23.87 -10.31
C GLU A 92 16.22 24.23 -11.54
N GLY A 93 15.74 23.96 -12.76
CA GLY A 93 16.38 24.40 -14.00
C GLY A 93 17.27 23.35 -14.69
N TYR A 94 17.02 22.05 -14.51
CA TYR A 94 17.84 20.96 -15.08
C TYR A 94 17.26 20.35 -16.36
N GLY A 95 16.51 21.15 -17.14
CA GLY A 95 16.02 20.76 -18.48
C GLY A 95 14.67 20.04 -18.50
N GLU A 96 13.97 19.97 -17.37
CA GLU A 96 12.62 19.43 -17.28
C GLU A 96 11.66 20.22 -18.18
N LYS A 97 10.76 19.51 -18.83
CA LYS A 97 9.79 20.11 -19.73
C LYS A 97 8.40 19.56 -19.47
N PHE A 98 7.46 20.48 -19.38
CA PHE A 98 6.04 20.20 -19.44
C PHE A 98 5.52 20.59 -20.81
N TYR A 99 4.80 19.65 -21.41
CA TYR A 99 4.17 19.80 -22.71
C TYR A 99 2.66 19.70 -22.55
N PHE A 100 1.96 20.62 -23.21
CA PHE A 100 0.55 20.43 -23.53
C PHE A 100 0.44 20.42 -25.05
N SER A 101 -0.05 19.30 -25.58
CA SER A 101 -0.15 19.06 -27.01
C SER A 101 -1.59 18.84 -27.42
N ILE A 102 -1.95 19.37 -28.59
CA ILE A 102 -3.23 19.15 -29.26
C ILE A 102 -2.92 18.50 -30.59
N ASP A 103 -3.49 17.32 -30.86
CA ASP A 103 -3.26 16.55 -32.09
C ASP A 103 -1.76 16.38 -32.42
N ASP A 104 -1.00 15.97 -31.40
CA ASP A 104 0.46 15.79 -31.44
C ASP A 104 1.28 17.06 -31.74
N GLN A 105 0.66 18.25 -31.71
CA GLN A 105 1.35 19.53 -31.80
C GLN A 105 1.48 20.20 -30.43
N ASP A 106 2.71 20.51 -30.03
CA ASP A 106 2.99 21.17 -28.76
C ASP A 106 2.52 22.63 -28.78
N ILE A 107 1.52 22.93 -27.96
CA ILE A 107 0.98 24.29 -27.75
C ILE A 107 1.73 24.99 -26.63
N ILE A 108 2.17 24.22 -25.63
CA ILE A 108 2.97 24.70 -24.50
C ILE A 108 4.22 23.85 -24.40
N ASN A 109 5.35 24.52 -24.19
CA ASN A 109 6.63 23.90 -23.91
C ASN A 109 7.38 24.80 -22.93
N VAL A 110 7.31 24.48 -21.63
CA VAL A 110 7.89 25.31 -20.58
C VAL A 110 8.67 24.49 -19.56
N GLY A 111 9.68 25.12 -18.97
CA GLY A 111 10.40 24.61 -17.81
C GLY A 111 9.72 25.05 -16.51
N ARG A 112 10.48 25.64 -15.57
CA ARG A 112 9.94 26.18 -14.31
C ARG A 112 8.87 27.23 -14.58
N MET A 113 7.70 27.05 -13.97
CA MET A 113 6.60 27.99 -14.05
C MET A 113 5.79 27.93 -12.75
N ASP A 114 5.49 29.08 -12.16
CA ASP A 114 4.51 29.13 -11.07
C ASP A 114 3.09 28.97 -11.64
N TRP A 115 2.07 28.91 -10.78
CA TRP A 115 0.68 28.74 -11.20
C TRP A 115 0.29 29.66 -12.36
N THR A 116 0.04 29.05 -13.51
CA THR A 116 -0.27 29.73 -14.77
C THR A 116 -1.50 29.10 -15.39
N THR A 117 -2.38 29.94 -15.93
CA THR A 117 -3.58 29.52 -16.64
C THR A 117 -3.32 29.45 -18.13
N VAL A 118 -3.73 28.34 -18.73
CA VAL A 118 -3.74 28.11 -20.17
C VAL A 118 -5.18 28.20 -20.64
N SER A 119 -5.41 28.83 -21.79
CA SER A 119 -6.69 28.80 -22.48
C SER A 119 -6.43 28.68 -23.97
N TYR A 120 -7.06 27.71 -24.63
CA TYR A 120 -6.94 27.49 -26.06
C TYR A 120 -8.31 27.22 -26.67
N GLU A 121 -8.61 27.86 -27.79
CA GLU A 121 -9.84 27.64 -28.54
C GLU A 121 -9.65 26.44 -29.47
N LEU A 122 -10.56 25.47 -29.40
CA LEU A 122 -10.59 24.30 -30.24
C LEU A 122 -11.60 24.49 -31.37
N PRO A 123 -11.21 24.30 -32.64
CA PRO A 123 -12.17 24.30 -33.73
C PRO A 123 -13.13 23.10 -33.61
N LYS A 124 -14.20 23.13 -34.39
CA LYS A 124 -15.12 22.00 -34.50
C LYS A 124 -14.37 20.77 -35.03
N GLY A 125 -14.53 19.63 -34.37
CA GLY A 125 -13.93 18.36 -34.77
C GLY A 125 -13.36 17.57 -33.59
N LYS A 126 -12.78 16.42 -33.93
CA LYS A 126 -12.16 15.52 -32.97
C LYS A 126 -10.72 15.96 -32.69
N HIS A 127 -10.38 16.12 -31.41
CA HIS A 127 -9.07 16.55 -30.93
C HIS A 127 -8.55 15.62 -29.84
N THR A 128 -7.27 15.29 -29.89
CA THR A 128 -6.57 14.60 -28.81
C THR A 128 -5.78 15.61 -27.99
N LEU A 129 -6.11 15.68 -26.71
CA LEU A 129 -5.43 16.55 -25.74
C LEU A 129 -4.46 15.69 -24.93
N LYS A 130 -3.21 16.13 -24.80
CA LYS A 130 -2.17 15.38 -24.08
C LYS A 130 -1.32 16.29 -23.22
N TRP A 131 -1.15 15.89 -21.96
CA TRP A 131 -0.25 16.53 -21.00
C TRP A 131 0.90 15.59 -20.74
N THR A 132 2.13 16.05 -20.99
CA THR A 132 3.33 15.24 -20.86
C THR A 132 4.34 15.96 -19.97
N TYR A 133 4.88 15.25 -18.99
CA TYR A 133 5.99 15.70 -18.18
C TYR A 133 7.21 14.83 -18.46
N VAL A 134 8.33 15.47 -18.80
CA VAL A 134 9.59 14.83 -19.14
C VAL A 134 10.68 15.31 -18.20
N LEU A 135 11.33 14.36 -17.53
CA LEU A 135 12.50 14.64 -16.69
C LEU A 135 13.79 14.40 -17.48
N SER A 136 14.67 15.41 -17.55
CA SER A 136 16.00 15.30 -18.16
C SER A 136 17.13 15.52 -17.14
N GLY A 137 17.15 14.78 -16.03
CA GLY A 137 18.23 14.94 -15.06
C GLY A 137 18.29 13.82 -14.02
N GLY A 138 19.49 13.40 -13.63
CA GLY A 138 19.74 12.28 -12.72
C GLY A 138 19.79 12.65 -11.24
N PHE A 139 19.20 13.78 -10.82
CA PHE A 139 19.25 14.23 -9.43
C PHE A 139 18.03 13.76 -8.61
N PRO A 140 18.22 13.36 -7.33
CA PRO A 140 17.18 12.77 -6.48
C PRO A 140 16.30 13.78 -5.72
N GLY A 141 16.42 15.10 -5.98
CA GLY A 141 15.50 16.10 -5.43
C GLY A 141 14.13 15.99 -6.10
N GLY A 142 13.03 15.99 -5.34
CA GLY A 142 11.68 15.82 -5.89
C GLY A 142 11.29 16.97 -6.82
N PHE A 143 11.08 16.67 -8.11
CA PHE A 143 10.57 17.62 -9.11
C PHE A 143 9.16 17.25 -9.53
N TYR A 144 8.32 18.25 -9.75
CA TYR A 144 6.89 18.03 -9.87
C TYR A 144 6.24 18.95 -10.92
N ALA A 145 5.44 18.37 -11.81
CA ALA A 145 4.42 19.10 -12.56
C ALA A 145 3.07 18.90 -11.87
N TYR A 146 2.28 19.96 -11.80
CA TYR A 146 0.96 19.98 -11.17
C TYR A 146 -0.08 20.57 -12.10
N ILE A 147 -1.30 20.03 -12.06
CA ILE A 147 -2.51 20.60 -12.67
C ILE A 147 -3.59 20.67 -11.60
N LYS A 148 -4.13 21.87 -11.36
CA LYS A 148 -5.07 22.14 -10.26
C LYS A 148 -6.52 22.28 -10.71
N SER A 149 -6.73 22.78 -11.93
CA SER A 149 -8.06 22.91 -12.51
C SER A 149 -7.99 22.58 -14.00
N MET A 150 -9.07 22.03 -14.56
CA MET A 150 -9.23 21.87 -16.01
C MET A 150 -10.70 22.04 -16.36
N SER A 151 -10.95 22.66 -17.50
CA SER A 151 -12.26 22.74 -18.10
C SER A 151 -12.16 22.62 -19.61
N ILE A 152 -13.07 21.87 -20.21
CA ILE A 152 -13.19 21.71 -21.65
C ILE A 152 -14.63 22.01 -22.03
N GLN A 153 -14.84 22.91 -22.99
CA GLN A 153 -16.15 23.39 -23.43
C GLN A 153 -16.45 23.00 -24.87
N GLY A 154 -17.73 22.91 -25.22
CA GLY A 154 -18.19 22.66 -26.59
C GLY A 154 -18.08 21.19 -27.04
N ILE A 155 -17.88 20.26 -26.10
CA ILE A 155 -17.66 18.84 -26.39
C ILE A 155 -18.96 18.04 -26.47
N ASN A 156 -19.01 17.10 -27.40
CA ASN A 156 -20.01 16.06 -27.49
C ASN A 156 -19.60 14.90 -26.62
N ILE A 157 -20.38 14.69 -25.57
CA ILE A 157 -20.18 13.59 -24.66
C ILE A 157 -21.46 12.77 -24.63
N GLU A 158 -21.40 11.58 -25.22
CA GLU A 158 -22.53 10.63 -25.25
C GLU A 158 -22.80 9.99 -23.89
N LYS A 159 -21.82 9.99 -22.97
CA LYS A 159 -21.86 9.26 -21.69
C LYS A 159 -21.51 10.16 -20.49
N PRO A 160 -22.18 10.07 -19.33
CA PRO A 160 -21.84 10.91 -18.18
C PRO A 160 -20.36 10.84 -17.81
N ILE A 161 -19.79 11.97 -17.37
CA ILE A 161 -18.40 12.02 -16.90
C ILE A 161 -18.39 12.00 -15.38
N PHE A 162 -17.54 11.17 -14.81
CA PHE A 162 -17.40 11.07 -13.38
C PHE A 162 -15.97 10.71 -12.98
N SER A 163 -15.68 10.83 -11.68
CA SER A 163 -14.44 10.41 -11.08
C SER A 163 -14.70 9.49 -9.89
N ILE A 164 -13.70 8.68 -9.56
CA ILE A 164 -13.70 7.74 -8.44
C ILE A 164 -12.47 8.06 -7.58
N SER A 165 -12.62 8.12 -6.26
CA SER A 165 -11.55 8.52 -5.33
C SER A 165 -10.28 7.67 -5.36
N GLY A 166 -10.32 6.44 -5.90
CA GLY A 166 -9.15 5.61 -6.08
C GLY A 166 -9.37 4.47 -7.07
N SER A 167 -8.29 3.89 -7.58
CA SER A 167 -8.29 2.68 -8.43
C SER A 167 -8.09 1.38 -7.65
N VAL A 168 -7.79 1.49 -6.36
CA VAL A 168 -7.53 0.37 -5.45
C VAL A 168 -8.11 0.68 -4.07
N ILE A 169 -8.81 -0.29 -3.48
CA ILE A 169 -9.11 -0.32 -2.04
C ILE A 169 -8.12 -1.28 -1.40
N ASP A 170 -7.23 -0.77 -0.54
CA ASP A 170 -6.20 -1.57 0.13
C ASP A 170 -6.41 -1.48 1.64
N TYR A 171 -7.06 -2.49 2.21
CA TYR A 171 -7.32 -2.57 3.66
C TYR A 171 -6.05 -2.79 4.48
N LYS A 172 -4.89 -2.95 3.83
CA LYS A 172 -3.63 -3.33 4.47
C LYS A 172 -3.83 -4.64 5.24
N ASN A 173 -3.13 -4.78 6.36
CA ASN A 173 -3.22 -5.95 7.21
C ASN A 173 -4.31 -5.77 8.27
N LYS A 174 -5.22 -6.74 8.37
CA LYS A 174 -6.27 -6.77 9.40
C LYS A 174 -6.27 -8.12 10.11
N VAL A 175 -6.63 -8.07 11.39
CA VAL A 175 -6.75 -9.27 12.23
C VAL A 175 -8.00 -10.06 11.83
N SER A 176 -7.94 -11.38 11.96
CA SER A 176 -9.11 -12.26 11.77
C SER A 176 -10.28 -11.82 12.67
N ASP A 177 -11.50 -12.00 12.16
CA ASP A 177 -12.78 -11.63 12.79
C ASP A 177 -12.99 -10.12 13.02
N SER A 178 -12.07 -9.27 12.54
CA SER A 178 -12.29 -7.83 12.49
C SER A 178 -13.26 -7.43 11.37
N LYS A 179 -13.90 -6.27 11.50
CA LYS A 179 -14.72 -5.65 10.44
C LYS A 179 -14.21 -4.25 10.17
N THR A 180 -13.83 -3.99 8.92
CA THR A 180 -13.43 -2.64 8.47
C THR A 180 -14.22 -2.29 7.22
N THR A 181 -14.74 -1.07 7.14
CA THR A 181 -15.48 -0.55 5.98
C THR A 181 -14.71 0.63 5.40
N GLU A 182 -14.57 0.66 4.08
CA GLU A 182 -13.97 1.73 3.30
C GLU A 182 -15.00 2.32 2.34
N SER A 183 -14.95 3.64 2.15
CA SER A 183 -15.89 4.38 1.30
C SER A 183 -15.21 4.81 0.00
N LEU A 184 -15.71 4.32 -1.13
CA LEU A 184 -15.28 4.73 -2.45
C LEU A 184 -16.17 5.89 -2.93
N GLU A 185 -15.63 7.11 -2.98
CA GLU A 185 -16.37 8.29 -3.39
C GLU A 185 -16.47 8.39 -4.91
N ILE A 186 -17.68 8.61 -5.41
CA ILE A 186 -18.01 8.83 -6.82
C ILE A 186 -18.53 10.26 -6.96
N THR A 187 -17.91 11.04 -7.84
CA THR A 187 -18.35 12.41 -8.14
C THR A 187 -18.80 12.51 -9.59
N ASN A 188 -20.04 12.97 -9.82
CA ASN A 188 -20.51 13.27 -11.15
C ASN A 188 -19.99 14.65 -11.60
N LEU A 189 -19.11 14.64 -12.60
CA LEU A 189 -18.42 15.82 -13.14
C LEU A 189 -19.14 16.40 -14.37
N GLY A 190 -20.02 15.60 -15.00
CA GLY A 190 -20.74 15.96 -16.20
C GLY A 190 -22.07 16.66 -15.94
N ASN A 191 -22.69 17.16 -17.01
CA ASN A 191 -24.01 17.78 -16.94
C ASN A 191 -25.18 16.79 -16.96
N GLN A 192 -24.90 15.52 -17.29
CA GLN A 192 -25.88 14.44 -17.33
C GLN A 192 -25.93 13.71 -15.99
N ASN A 193 -27.08 13.11 -15.66
CA ASN A 193 -27.19 12.25 -14.48
C ASN A 193 -26.34 10.98 -14.65
N LEU A 194 -25.53 10.68 -13.65
CA LEU A 194 -24.81 9.41 -13.55
C LEU A 194 -25.68 8.40 -12.80
N VAL A 195 -25.83 7.20 -13.36
CA VAL A 195 -26.61 6.11 -12.73
C VAL A 195 -25.69 4.92 -12.56
N ILE A 196 -25.53 4.45 -11.32
CA ILE A 196 -24.86 3.18 -11.03
C ILE A 196 -25.89 2.08 -11.17
N GLU A 197 -25.74 1.26 -12.21
CA GLU A 197 -26.68 0.21 -12.58
C GLU A 197 -26.45 -1.06 -11.77
N LYS A 198 -25.18 -1.35 -11.49
CA LYS A 198 -24.78 -2.55 -10.76
C LYS A 198 -23.39 -2.40 -10.15
N VAL A 199 -23.23 -2.92 -8.94
CA VAL A 199 -21.93 -3.12 -8.29
C VAL A 199 -21.79 -4.60 -7.93
N SER A 200 -20.71 -5.25 -8.35
CA SER A 200 -20.54 -6.70 -8.20
C SER A 200 -19.06 -7.13 -8.23
N GLY A 201 -18.78 -8.44 -8.17
CA GLY A 201 -17.42 -8.99 -8.28
C GLY A 201 -16.76 -9.32 -6.95
N LEU A 202 -17.36 -8.92 -5.82
CA LEU A 202 -16.87 -9.26 -4.49
C LEU A 202 -17.61 -10.46 -3.88
N SER A 203 -16.87 -11.27 -3.15
CA SER A 203 -17.34 -12.35 -2.27
C SER A 203 -16.53 -12.36 -0.97
N THR A 204 -17.02 -13.08 0.04
CA THR A 204 -16.31 -13.29 1.31
C THR A 204 -14.81 -13.51 1.07
N PRO A 205 -13.93 -12.76 1.76
CA PRO A 205 -14.18 -11.91 2.93
C PRO A 205 -14.59 -10.45 2.61
N PHE A 206 -14.78 -10.07 1.35
CA PHE A 206 -15.24 -8.73 0.97
C PHE A 206 -16.75 -8.70 0.70
N GLU A 207 -17.37 -7.56 0.97
CA GLU A 207 -18.81 -7.35 0.76
C GLU A 207 -19.08 -5.90 0.33
N VAL A 208 -19.98 -5.72 -0.64
CA VAL A 208 -20.53 -4.39 -0.95
C VAL A 208 -21.68 -4.13 0.01
N VAL A 209 -21.47 -3.24 0.98
CA VAL A 209 -22.46 -2.92 2.02
C VAL A 209 -23.57 -2.04 1.45
N SER A 210 -23.20 -1.04 0.65
CA SER A 210 -24.16 -0.16 0.00
C SER A 210 -23.57 0.55 -1.22
N TYR A 211 -24.43 1.00 -2.12
CA TYR A 211 -24.08 1.84 -3.27
C TYR A 211 -25.32 2.67 -3.68
N PRO A 212 -25.14 3.79 -4.39
CA PRO A 212 -26.27 4.65 -4.78
C PRO A 212 -27.19 3.95 -5.78
N THR A 213 -28.48 3.91 -5.47
CA THR A 213 -29.54 3.37 -6.35
C THR A 213 -30.31 4.46 -7.09
N ALA A 214 -30.19 5.72 -6.65
CA ALA A 214 -30.74 6.90 -7.31
C ALA A 214 -29.71 7.53 -8.27
N ALA A 215 -30.21 8.30 -9.23
CA ALA A 215 -29.36 9.09 -10.12
C ALA A 215 -28.53 10.11 -9.33
N ILE A 216 -27.23 10.14 -9.58
CA ILE A 216 -26.28 11.10 -9.01
C ILE A 216 -26.35 12.35 -9.89
N ALA A 217 -26.86 13.44 -9.33
CA ALA A 217 -27.04 14.70 -10.03
C ALA A 217 -25.69 15.34 -10.41
N LYS A 218 -25.72 16.28 -11.36
CA LYS A 218 -24.55 17.07 -11.76
C LYS A 218 -23.87 17.71 -10.54
N GLY A 219 -22.55 17.54 -10.42
CA GLY A 219 -21.73 18.18 -9.40
C GLY A 219 -21.92 17.61 -7.99
N THR A 220 -22.70 16.54 -7.82
CA THR A 220 -22.92 15.88 -6.53
C THR A 220 -22.07 14.63 -6.36
N LYS A 221 -21.92 14.20 -5.11
CA LYS A 221 -21.14 13.03 -4.70
C LYS A 221 -22.05 11.90 -4.22
N ALA A 222 -21.58 10.67 -4.35
CA ALA A 222 -22.15 9.47 -3.74
C ALA A 222 -21.03 8.52 -3.32
N SER A 223 -21.34 7.51 -2.51
CA SER A 223 -20.36 6.55 -2.01
C SER A 223 -20.77 5.11 -2.27
N ILE A 224 -19.79 4.26 -2.56
CA ILE A 224 -19.90 2.81 -2.49
C ILE A 224 -19.17 2.36 -1.23
N GLU A 225 -19.89 1.75 -0.30
CA GLU A 225 -19.31 1.22 0.94
C GLU A 225 -18.92 -0.25 0.73
N VAL A 226 -17.64 -0.55 0.94
CA VAL A 226 -17.09 -1.90 0.85
C VAL A 226 -16.59 -2.32 2.22
N GLN A 227 -16.98 -3.49 2.69
CA GLN A 227 -16.55 -4.06 3.97
C GLN A 227 -15.62 -5.24 3.73
N TYR A 228 -14.62 -5.35 4.59
CA TYR A 228 -13.75 -6.49 4.73
C TYR A 228 -13.98 -7.16 6.10
N SER A 229 -14.28 -8.46 6.10
CA SER A 229 -14.57 -9.27 7.29
C SER A 229 -13.88 -10.63 7.19
N PRO A 230 -12.54 -10.70 7.34
CA PRO A 230 -11.81 -11.95 7.16
C PRO A 230 -12.00 -12.91 8.34
N THR A 231 -12.26 -14.18 8.05
CA THR A 231 -12.28 -15.26 9.06
C THR A 231 -11.04 -16.15 8.97
N GLU A 232 -10.24 -16.03 7.91
CA GLU A 232 -9.06 -16.85 7.64
C GLU A 232 -7.86 -15.98 7.26
N GLU A 233 -6.67 -16.38 7.72
CA GLU A 233 -5.41 -15.73 7.33
C GLU A 233 -5.15 -15.90 5.83
N GLY A 234 -4.59 -14.88 5.19
CA GLY A 234 -4.29 -14.94 3.77
C GLY A 234 -4.22 -13.58 3.10
N TYR A 235 -3.61 -13.53 1.93
CA TYR A 235 -3.69 -12.37 1.05
C TYR A 235 -4.93 -12.52 0.15
N TRP A 236 -5.84 -11.55 0.26
CA TRP A 236 -7.09 -11.51 -0.47
C TRP A 236 -7.01 -10.43 -1.53
N LYS A 237 -7.39 -10.77 -2.77
CA LYS A 237 -7.49 -9.82 -3.87
C LYS A 237 -8.67 -10.19 -4.77
N GLN A 238 -9.55 -9.23 -5.03
CA GLN A 238 -10.70 -9.38 -5.91
C GLN A 238 -10.91 -8.07 -6.69
N ASP A 239 -11.73 -8.14 -7.74
CA ASP A 239 -12.05 -6.98 -8.57
C ASP A 239 -13.50 -6.55 -8.32
N LEU A 240 -13.67 -5.33 -7.82
CA LEU A 240 -14.97 -4.68 -7.69
C LEU A 240 -15.35 -4.08 -9.05
N VAL A 241 -16.42 -4.59 -9.64
CA VAL A 241 -16.95 -4.16 -10.94
C VAL A 241 -18.12 -3.22 -10.73
N ILE A 242 -17.97 -1.99 -11.19
CA ILE A 242 -18.98 -0.93 -11.17
C ILE A 242 -19.49 -0.72 -12.60
N VAL A 243 -20.76 -1.01 -12.83
CA VAL A 243 -21.44 -0.75 -14.11
C VAL A 243 -22.31 0.48 -13.96
N SER A 244 -22.10 1.47 -14.82
CA SER A 244 -22.91 2.68 -14.90
C SER A 244 -23.31 2.97 -16.33
N ASN A 245 -24.23 3.92 -16.51
CA ASN A 245 -24.54 4.49 -17.82
C ASN A 245 -23.36 5.24 -18.48
N ALA A 246 -22.23 5.39 -17.78
CA ALA A 246 -20.97 5.88 -18.32
C ALA A 246 -20.01 4.77 -18.76
N GLY A 247 -20.29 3.51 -18.43
CA GLY A 247 -19.49 2.33 -18.77
C GLY A 247 -19.12 1.47 -17.56
N THR A 248 -18.31 0.44 -17.81
CA THR A 248 -17.83 -0.48 -16.78
C THR A 248 -16.47 -0.06 -16.26
N HIS A 249 -16.34 -0.05 -14.94
CA HIS A 249 -15.15 0.36 -14.22
C HIS A 249 -14.75 -0.72 -13.23
N VAL A 250 -13.45 -1.02 -13.13
CA VAL A 250 -12.95 -2.08 -12.25
C VAL A 250 -11.99 -1.47 -11.24
N ILE A 251 -12.23 -1.76 -9.96
CA ILE A 251 -11.42 -1.32 -8.82
C ILE A 251 -10.82 -2.56 -8.17
N SER A 252 -9.50 -2.58 -7.97
CA SER A 252 -8.88 -3.72 -7.28
C SER A 252 -9.09 -3.58 -5.77
N VAL A 253 -9.67 -4.59 -5.15
CA VAL A 253 -9.85 -4.66 -3.69
C VAL A 253 -8.88 -5.70 -3.15
N LYS A 254 -7.99 -5.27 -2.25
CA LYS A 254 -6.96 -6.15 -1.68
C LYS A 254 -6.80 -5.95 -0.18
N ALA A 255 -6.41 -7.02 0.49
CA ALA A 255 -6.15 -7.02 1.92
C ALA A 255 -5.22 -8.17 2.29
N LEU A 256 -4.53 -8.03 3.41
CA LEU A 256 -3.88 -9.13 4.10
C LEU A 256 -4.70 -9.40 5.37
N CYS A 257 -5.12 -10.64 5.58
CA CYS A 257 -5.49 -11.10 6.91
C CYS A 257 -4.30 -11.83 7.50
N SER A 258 -3.88 -11.43 8.68
CA SER A 258 -3.00 -12.26 9.50
C SER A 258 -3.37 -12.07 10.95
N LYS A 259 -2.97 -13.01 11.81
CA LYS A 259 -3.06 -12.83 13.27
C LYS A 259 -2.34 -11.56 13.72
N SER A 260 -1.27 -11.18 13.00
CA SER A 260 -0.43 -10.02 13.24
C SER A 260 -1.01 -8.76 12.61
N TYR A 261 -1.27 -7.67 13.33
CA TYR A 261 -1.42 -6.36 12.66
C TYR A 261 -0.04 -5.77 12.32
N THR A 262 0.07 -4.95 11.27
CA THR A 262 1.35 -4.34 10.85
C THR A 262 1.41 -2.86 11.27
N VAL A 263 2.54 -2.43 11.83
CA VAL A 263 2.82 -1.02 12.17
C VAL A 263 4.11 -0.58 11.51
N GLU A 264 4.05 0.54 10.78
CA GLU A 264 5.23 1.22 10.26
C GLU A 264 5.67 2.33 11.21
N VAL A 265 6.92 2.27 11.68
CA VAL A 265 7.51 3.25 12.60
C VAL A 265 8.52 4.10 11.83
N PRO A 266 8.13 5.29 11.33
CA PRO A 266 9.00 6.11 10.48
C PRO A 266 10.16 6.73 11.27
N VAL A 267 9.98 6.96 12.58
CA VAL A 267 11.02 7.48 13.47
C VAL A 267 11.05 6.64 14.75
N ALA A 268 12.23 6.19 15.14
CA ALA A 268 12.42 5.40 16.36
C ALA A 268 11.88 6.15 17.59
N GLY A 269 11.17 5.43 18.46
CA GLY A 269 10.52 5.92 19.67
C GLY A 269 9.05 6.31 19.49
N GLN A 270 8.49 6.17 18.28
CA GLN A 270 7.10 6.54 18.01
C GLN A 270 6.10 5.38 18.08
N LEU A 271 6.54 4.15 18.35
CA LEU A 271 5.65 2.97 18.31
C LEU A 271 4.41 3.15 19.21
N SER A 272 4.59 3.73 20.40
CA SER A 272 3.51 3.97 21.36
C SER A 272 2.38 4.86 20.84
N SER A 273 2.68 5.76 19.89
CA SER A 273 1.68 6.63 19.25
C SER A 273 1.02 6.00 18.02
N LEU A 274 1.62 4.93 17.48
CA LEU A 274 1.23 4.30 16.22
C LEU A 274 0.44 3.01 16.43
N VAL A 275 0.63 2.35 17.57
CA VAL A 275 -0.12 1.15 17.95
C VAL A 275 -1.57 1.53 18.29
N GLN A 276 -2.51 1.12 17.44
CA GLN A 276 -3.94 1.37 17.61
C GLN A 276 -4.62 0.34 18.54
N ASP A 277 -4.08 -0.87 18.62
CA ASP A 277 -4.57 -1.93 19.50
C ASP A 277 -3.43 -2.57 20.28
N ALA A 278 -3.27 -2.13 21.53
CA ALA A 278 -2.28 -2.67 22.45
C ALA A 278 -2.67 -4.04 23.02
N ASN A 279 -3.91 -4.49 22.86
CA ASN A 279 -4.40 -5.79 23.34
C ASN A 279 -4.23 -6.91 22.32
N SER A 280 -3.80 -6.60 21.10
CA SER A 280 -3.47 -7.61 20.10
C SER A 280 -2.38 -8.57 20.62
N ASP A 281 -2.54 -9.85 20.31
CA ASP A 281 -1.56 -10.88 20.64
C ASP A 281 -0.48 -11.07 19.57
N SER A 282 -0.57 -10.35 18.45
CA SER A 282 0.43 -10.44 17.38
C SER A 282 0.65 -9.09 16.68
N ILE A 283 1.92 -8.76 16.43
CA ILE A 283 2.31 -7.52 15.73
C ILE A 283 3.51 -7.77 14.81
N THR A 284 3.47 -7.17 13.63
CA THR A 284 4.61 -7.00 12.73
C THR A 284 4.98 -5.53 12.71
N ILE A 285 6.24 -5.23 13.01
CA ILE A 285 6.73 -3.86 13.02
C ILE A 285 7.70 -3.68 11.85
N MET A 286 7.61 -2.53 11.19
CA MET A 286 8.52 -2.10 10.12
C MET A 286 9.13 -0.75 10.49
N GLY A 287 10.29 -0.42 9.90
CA GLY A 287 10.93 0.88 10.10
C GLY A 287 11.91 0.88 11.28
N TYR A 288 11.97 1.96 12.04
CA TYR A 288 13.05 2.23 12.99
C TYR A 288 12.60 2.04 14.43
N LEU A 289 13.38 1.31 15.25
CA LEU A 289 13.08 1.09 16.67
C LEU A 289 14.25 1.47 17.57
N ASN A 290 13.94 1.95 18.77
CA ASN A 290 14.90 2.15 19.85
C ASN A 290 14.37 1.55 21.18
N GLU A 291 15.13 1.74 22.26
CA GLU A 291 14.80 1.20 23.59
C GLU A 291 13.41 1.60 24.10
N SER A 292 12.93 2.81 23.77
CA SER A 292 11.61 3.26 24.23
C SER A 292 10.46 2.47 23.58
N ASP A 293 10.61 2.05 22.32
CA ASP A 293 9.63 1.20 21.64
C ASP A 293 9.58 -0.20 22.26
N PHE A 294 10.75 -0.79 22.60
CA PHE A 294 10.82 -2.06 23.32
C PHE A 294 10.20 -1.96 24.71
N ARG A 295 10.45 -0.85 25.43
CA ARG A 295 9.84 -0.59 26.73
C ARG A 295 8.31 -0.51 26.63
N PHE A 296 7.79 0.10 25.57
CA PHE A 296 6.36 0.11 25.29
C PHE A 296 5.82 -1.32 25.04
N MET A 297 6.45 -2.10 24.14
CA MET A 297 6.01 -3.48 23.89
C MET A 297 6.01 -4.34 25.16
N LYS A 298 7.04 -4.19 26.00
CA LYS A 298 7.16 -4.88 27.29
C LYS A 298 6.01 -4.55 28.23
N ASN A 299 5.78 -3.26 28.47
CA ASN A 299 4.91 -2.78 29.55
C ASN A 299 3.45 -2.58 29.14
N ASN A 300 3.19 -2.31 27.86
CA ASN A 300 1.89 -1.83 27.40
C ASN A 300 1.16 -2.79 26.44
N MET A 301 1.79 -3.89 26.01
CA MET A 301 1.13 -4.87 25.13
C MET A 301 0.85 -6.20 25.83
N PRO A 302 -0.09 -6.27 26.80
CA PRO A 302 -0.18 -7.38 27.75
C PRO A 302 -0.31 -8.76 27.09
N ASN A 303 -1.03 -8.86 25.96
CA ASN A 303 -1.32 -10.12 25.30
C ASN A 303 -0.31 -10.54 24.23
N LEU A 304 0.75 -9.75 24.00
CA LEU A 304 1.70 -9.99 22.89
C LEU A 304 2.33 -11.39 22.95
N LYS A 305 1.94 -12.26 22.03
CA LYS A 305 2.44 -13.63 21.81
C LYS A 305 3.39 -13.71 20.61
N TYR A 306 3.12 -12.99 19.53
CA TYR A 306 3.87 -13.14 18.28
C TYR A 306 4.42 -11.77 17.85
N LEU A 307 5.74 -11.62 17.86
CA LEU A 307 6.41 -10.37 17.52
C LEU A 307 7.29 -10.56 16.28
N ASN A 308 6.95 -9.89 15.18
CA ASN A 308 7.75 -9.90 13.96
C ASN A 308 8.49 -8.57 13.76
N LEU A 309 9.81 -8.60 13.88
CA LEU A 309 10.70 -7.45 13.69
C LEU A 309 11.57 -7.57 12.43
N SER A 310 11.27 -8.52 11.55
CA SER A 310 12.10 -8.85 10.39
C SER A 310 12.46 -7.61 9.54
N ALA A 311 11.48 -6.74 9.28
CA ALA A 311 11.63 -5.53 8.47
C ALA A 311 11.97 -4.26 9.29
N THR A 312 12.59 -4.41 10.47
CA THR A 312 13.00 -3.27 11.29
C THR A 312 14.51 -3.00 11.23
N SER A 313 14.88 -1.76 11.50
CA SER A 313 16.24 -1.34 11.85
C SER A 313 16.25 -0.85 13.29
N ILE A 314 17.01 -1.52 14.15
CA ILE A 314 17.09 -1.16 15.57
C ILE A 314 18.35 -0.34 15.80
N THR A 315 18.25 0.74 16.58
CA THR A 315 19.40 1.58 16.94
C THR A 315 20.56 0.72 17.44
N GLY A 316 21.71 0.82 16.76
CA GLY A 316 22.91 0.05 17.09
C GLY A 316 22.88 -1.43 16.67
N ASN A 317 21.94 -1.85 15.81
CA ASN A 317 21.75 -3.23 15.35
C ASN A 317 21.69 -4.23 16.51
N ARG A 318 21.05 -3.83 17.62
CA ARG A 318 21.02 -4.56 18.88
C ARG A 318 19.62 -4.59 19.46
N ILE A 319 19.16 -5.76 19.92
CA ILE A 319 18.03 -5.83 20.83
C ILE A 319 18.48 -5.24 22.17
N PRO A 320 17.84 -4.18 22.68
CA PRO A 320 18.28 -3.52 23.90
C PRO A 320 18.34 -4.47 25.11
N ASN A 321 19.13 -4.08 26.12
CA ASN A 321 19.18 -4.82 27.38
C ASN A 321 17.77 -4.83 28.01
N TYR A 322 17.37 -5.97 28.57
CA TYR A 322 16.06 -6.16 29.22
C TYR A 322 14.82 -5.91 28.33
N ALA A 323 15.00 -5.82 27.01
CA ALA A 323 14.00 -5.35 26.04
C ALA A 323 12.59 -5.90 26.26
N LEU A 324 12.47 -7.22 26.41
CA LEU A 324 11.22 -7.95 26.65
C LEU A 324 11.35 -8.91 27.84
N GLN A 325 12.27 -8.65 28.79
CA GLN A 325 12.43 -9.48 29.98
C GLN A 325 11.10 -9.70 30.70
N SER A 326 10.85 -10.94 31.12
CA SER A 326 9.64 -11.39 31.81
C SER A 326 8.36 -11.18 31.01
N LYS A 327 8.44 -11.07 29.67
CA LYS A 327 7.26 -11.07 28.80
C LYS A 327 6.70 -12.49 28.68
N LYS A 328 6.01 -12.93 29.73
CA LYS A 328 5.48 -14.31 29.88
C LYS A 328 4.43 -14.69 28.84
N THR A 329 3.91 -13.75 28.07
CA THR A 329 2.97 -13.99 26.98
C THR A 329 3.65 -14.26 25.64
N LEU A 330 4.92 -13.85 25.45
CA LEU A 330 5.61 -13.97 24.17
C LEU A 330 5.90 -15.43 23.84
N CYS A 331 5.34 -15.93 22.75
CA CYS A 331 5.49 -17.30 22.23
C CYS A 331 6.51 -17.40 21.08
N GLU A 332 6.57 -16.38 20.22
CA GLU A 332 7.47 -16.33 19.07
C GLU A 332 8.02 -14.92 18.85
N VAL A 333 9.30 -14.84 18.49
CA VAL A 333 9.93 -13.61 18.01
C VAL A 333 10.71 -13.86 16.71
N VAL A 334 10.49 -13.00 15.71
CA VAL A 334 11.28 -12.93 14.48
C VAL A 334 12.21 -11.72 14.56
N LEU A 335 13.52 -11.96 14.57
CA LEU A 335 14.52 -10.91 14.72
C LEU A 335 14.80 -10.19 13.38
N PRO A 336 15.22 -8.92 13.40
CA PRO A 336 15.53 -8.15 12.19
C PRO A 336 16.76 -8.68 11.46
N TYR A 337 16.75 -8.69 10.11
CA TYR A 337 17.88 -9.21 9.31
C TYR A 337 19.20 -8.42 9.50
N THR A 338 19.11 -7.16 9.93
CA THR A 338 20.26 -6.29 10.20
C THR A 338 20.86 -6.50 11.59
N LEU A 339 20.20 -7.27 12.46
CA LEU A 339 20.57 -7.43 13.85
C LEU A 339 21.90 -8.15 14.01
N LYS A 340 22.79 -7.58 14.83
CA LYS A 340 24.09 -8.11 15.20
C LYS A 340 24.15 -8.69 16.62
N VAL A 341 23.39 -8.11 17.55
CA VAL A 341 23.48 -8.49 18.97
C VAL A 341 22.11 -8.64 19.64
N VAL A 342 21.91 -9.71 20.39
CA VAL A 342 20.85 -9.79 21.41
C VAL A 342 21.45 -9.37 22.75
N GLY A 343 20.92 -8.30 23.34
CA GLY A 343 21.50 -7.69 24.54
C GLY A 343 21.25 -8.45 25.85
N TYR A 344 21.93 -7.99 26.89
CA TYR A 344 21.86 -8.52 28.26
C TYR A 344 20.40 -8.71 28.71
N GLN A 345 20.04 -9.95 29.05
CA GLN A 345 18.72 -10.35 29.52
C GLN A 345 17.54 -9.88 28.64
N ALA A 346 17.76 -9.70 27.32
CA ALA A 346 16.75 -9.15 26.42
C ALA A 346 15.42 -9.91 26.46
N PHE A 347 15.44 -11.25 26.55
CA PHE A 347 14.25 -12.10 26.63
C PHE A 347 14.28 -13.02 27.87
N ASP A 348 15.07 -12.68 28.90
CA ASP A 348 15.13 -13.45 30.14
C ASP A 348 13.73 -13.64 30.75
N GLN A 349 13.40 -14.86 31.17
CA GLN A 349 12.10 -15.24 31.77
C GLN A 349 10.88 -15.03 30.85
N CYS A 350 11.06 -14.97 29.52
CA CYS A 350 9.97 -15.15 28.56
C CYS A 350 9.52 -16.62 28.54
N SER A 351 8.83 -17.06 29.59
CA SER A 351 8.52 -18.47 29.85
C SER A 351 7.55 -19.14 28.86
N ALA A 352 6.93 -18.36 27.96
CA ALA A 352 6.13 -18.90 26.86
C ALA A 352 6.91 -18.97 25.54
N LEU A 353 8.11 -18.39 25.46
CA LEU A 353 8.84 -18.24 24.21
C LEU A 353 9.37 -19.59 23.77
N GLN A 354 8.80 -20.11 22.70
CA GLN A 354 9.10 -21.43 22.14
C GLN A 354 9.89 -21.34 20.84
N ARG A 355 9.65 -20.30 20.04
CA ARG A 355 10.23 -20.16 18.71
C ARG A 355 10.94 -18.82 18.53
N ILE A 356 12.16 -18.89 18.01
CA ILE A 356 12.95 -17.72 17.64
C ILE A 356 13.37 -17.90 16.19
N VAL A 357 13.12 -16.90 15.37
CA VAL A 357 13.72 -16.80 14.04
C VAL A 357 14.88 -15.83 14.15
N PHE A 358 16.10 -16.36 14.12
CA PHE A 358 17.32 -15.57 14.25
C PHE A 358 17.60 -14.74 12.99
N SER A 359 18.35 -13.65 13.18
CA SER A 359 18.94 -12.89 12.09
C SER A 359 20.10 -13.66 11.46
N GLU A 360 20.21 -13.64 10.13
CA GLU A 360 21.37 -14.18 9.39
C GLU A 360 22.68 -13.44 9.71
N GLY A 361 22.59 -12.22 10.24
CA GLY A 361 23.73 -11.39 10.63
C GLY A 361 24.08 -11.45 12.11
N LEU A 362 23.39 -12.25 12.93
CA LEU A 362 23.55 -12.26 14.39
C LEU A 362 24.93 -12.79 14.79
N GLU A 363 25.73 -11.98 15.47
CA GLU A 363 27.11 -12.29 15.86
C GLU A 363 27.22 -12.66 17.34
N GLN A 364 26.34 -12.12 18.19
CA GLN A 364 26.43 -12.29 19.64
C GLN A 364 25.06 -12.39 20.30
N ILE A 365 24.92 -13.34 21.23
CA ILE A 365 23.86 -13.37 22.23
C ILE A 365 24.54 -13.11 23.58
N GLU A 366 24.16 -12.04 24.26
CA GLU A 366 24.76 -11.68 25.54
C GLU A 366 24.19 -12.47 26.72
N GLN A 367 24.72 -12.16 27.91
CA GLN A 367 24.36 -12.84 29.14
C GLN A 367 22.85 -12.87 29.35
N GLY A 368 22.31 -14.08 29.55
CA GLY A 368 20.89 -14.31 29.80
C GLY A 368 19.96 -13.94 28.65
N GLY A 369 20.45 -13.80 27.42
CA GLY A 369 19.67 -13.33 26.28
C GLY A 369 18.32 -14.03 26.10
N PHE A 370 18.28 -15.35 26.32
CA PHE A 370 17.09 -16.21 26.29
C PHE A 370 17.04 -17.17 27.49
N SER A 371 17.56 -16.76 28.65
CA SER A 371 17.49 -17.54 29.89
C SER A 371 16.02 -17.75 30.30
N LYS A 372 15.68 -18.96 30.74
CA LYS A 372 14.33 -19.36 31.21
C LYS A 372 13.24 -19.16 30.15
N CYS A 373 13.59 -19.34 28.87
CA CYS A 373 12.63 -19.46 27.78
C CYS A 373 12.21 -20.93 27.59
N ASN A 374 11.00 -21.16 27.09
CA ASN A 374 10.46 -22.51 26.84
C ASN A 374 10.82 -23.03 25.44
N ILE A 375 12.05 -22.77 25.00
CA ILE A 375 12.55 -23.22 23.70
C ILE A 375 12.79 -24.72 23.81
N SER A 376 11.99 -25.50 23.10
CA SER A 376 12.01 -26.96 23.15
C SER A 376 12.30 -27.55 21.77
N GLY A 377 12.75 -28.80 21.73
CA GLY A 377 13.14 -29.45 20.48
C GLY A 377 14.56 -29.13 20.06
N GLU A 378 14.79 -28.99 18.76
CA GLU A 378 16.09 -28.68 18.16
C GLU A 378 16.29 -27.16 18.02
N LEU A 379 17.35 -26.63 18.61
CA LEU A 379 17.77 -25.24 18.43
C LEU A 379 18.88 -25.16 17.39
N VAL A 380 18.57 -24.52 16.26
CA VAL A 380 19.55 -24.19 15.21
C VAL A 380 19.99 -22.75 15.39
N LEU A 381 21.27 -22.55 15.72
CA LEU A 381 21.87 -21.22 15.86
C LEU A 381 22.35 -20.71 14.49
N PRO A 382 22.33 -19.40 14.23
CA PRO A 382 22.68 -18.85 12.91
C PRO A 382 24.18 -18.96 12.62
N ASP A 383 24.55 -19.22 11.36
CA ASP A 383 25.93 -19.43 10.92
C ASP A 383 26.90 -18.26 11.23
N SER A 384 26.36 -17.05 11.39
CA SER A 384 27.10 -15.85 11.74
C SER A 384 27.52 -15.75 13.20
N LEU A 385 26.94 -16.57 14.10
CA LEU A 385 27.11 -16.43 15.53
C LEU A 385 28.55 -16.78 15.96
N VAL A 386 29.16 -15.87 16.72
CA VAL A 386 30.55 -15.97 17.20
C VAL A 386 30.60 -16.21 18.71
N VAL A 387 29.69 -15.58 19.47
CA VAL A 387 29.71 -15.62 20.94
C VAL A 387 28.33 -15.93 21.51
N LEU A 388 28.27 -16.94 22.37
CA LEU A 388 27.17 -17.19 23.30
C LEU A 388 27.59 -16.77 24.70
N GLY A 389 26.93 -15.77 25.26
CA GLY A 389 27.23 -15.23 26.57
C GLY A 389 26.79 -16.15 27.73
N PRO A 390 27.18 -15.80 28.97
CA PRO A 390 26.80 -16.57 30.15
C PRO A 390 25.28 -16.72 30.29
N ALA A 391 24.80 -17.90 30.69
CA ALA A 391 23.37 -18.18 30.85
C ALA A 391 22.50 -17.91 29.60
N ALA A 392 23.06 -17.83 28.39
CA ALA A 392 22.31 -17.42 27.18
C ALA A 392 21.01 -18.21 26.95
N PHE A 393 21.00 -19.50 27.27
CA PHE A 393 19.86 -20.43 27.16
C PHE A 393 19.68 -21.27 28.44
N ASP A 394 20.09 -20.74 29.61
CA ASP A 394 19.91 -21.39 30.91
C ASP A 394 18.45 -21.79 31.13
N GLU A 395 18.22 -22.99 31.68
CA GLU A 395 16.90 -23.58 31.95
C GLU A 395 15.97 -23.70 30.70
N SER A 396 16.51 -23.79 29.48
CA SER A 396 15.70 -24.06 28.29
C SER A 396 15.48 -25.58 28.08
N PRO A 397 14.25 -26.06 27.80
CA PRO A 397 13.95 -27.49 27.62
C PRO A 397 14.37 -28.04 26.24
N LEU A 398 15.57 -27.67 25.79
CA LEU A 398 16.17 -28.07 24.52
C LEU A 398 16.44 -29.58 24.52
N THR A 399 16.23 -30.22 23.37
CA THR A 399 16.57 -31.64 23.16
C THR A 399 17.86 -31.82 22.36
N LYS A 400 18.17 -30.84 21.49
CA LYS A 400 19.32 -30.85 20.59
C LYS A 400 19.73 -29.42 20.27
N ILE A 401 21.04 -29.20 20.09
CA ILE A 401 21.58 -27.92 19.63
C ILE A 401 22.47 -28.14 18.41
N VAL A 402 22.27 -27.33 17.38
CA VAL A 402 23.15 -27.24 16.21
C VAL A 402 23.95 -25.95 16.33
N PHE A 403 25.23 -26.10 16.68
CA PHE A 403 26.16 -24.98 16.77
C PHE A 403 26.71 -24.57 15.40
N PRO A 404 26.93 -23.27 15.15
CA PRO A 404 27.47 -22.81 13.88
C PRO A 404 28.99 -22.98 13.86
N ASN A 405 29.55 -23.17 12.66
CA ASN A 405 30.99 -23.40 12.49
C ASN A 405 31.89 -22.24 12.91
N ARG A 406 31.33 -21.02 12.99
CA ARG A 406 32.05 -19.79 13.37
C ARG A 406 32.05 -19.51 14.87
N LEU A 407 31.31 -20.28 15.67
CA LEU A 407 31.21 -20.08 17.11
C LEU A 407 32.59 -20.25 17.76
N LYS A 408 33.00 -19.25 18.54
CA LYS A 408 34.27 -19.21 19.27
C LYS A 408 34.10 -19.44 20.76
N GLU A 409 32.95 -19.04 21.30
CA GLU A 409 32.74 -19.05 22.74
C GLU A 409 31.35 -19.50 23.14
N ILE A 410 31.31 -20.38 24.14
CA ILE A 410 30.15 -20.71 24.97
C ILE A 410 30.44 -20.22 26.39
N GLY A 411 29.62 -19.30 26.90
CA GLY A 411 29.82 -18.67 28.21
C GLY A 411 29.46 -19.56 29.40
N ASP A 412 29.74 -19.06 30.60
CA ASP A 412 29.44 -19.75 31.86
C ASP A 412 27.95 -20.07 31.96
N VAL A 413 27.60 -21.28 32.39
CA VAL A 413 26.21 -21.75 32.56
C VAL A 413 25.29 -21.53 31.34
N ALA A 414 25.84 -21.39 30.12
CA ALA A 414 25.07 -21.02 28.92
C ALA A 414 23.88 -21.93 28.61
N PHE A 415 23.99 -23.23 28.93
CA PHE A 415 22.96 -24.26 28.79
C PHE A 415 22.75 -25.03 30.10
N ARG A 416 23.03 -24.39 31.24
CA ARG A 416 22.76 -25.03 32.54
C ARG A 416 21.29 -25.40 32.64
N SER A 417 20.99 -26.54 33.26
CA SER A 417 19.63 -27.04 33.48
C SER A 417 18.82 -27.21 32.19
N CYS A 418 19.48 -27.42 31.05
CA CYS A 418 18.82 -27.90 29.83
C CYS A 418 18.55 -29.41 29.96
N THR A 419 17.63 -29.79 30.84
CA THR A 419 17.44 -31.15 31.33
C THR A 419 16.98 -32.17 30.28
N ASN A 420 16.64 -31.73 29.06
CA ASN A 420 16.27 -32.65 27.96
C ASN A 420 17.38 -32.77 26.90
N LEU A 421 18.49 -32.05 27.04
CA LEU A 421 19.56 -31.99 26.06
C LEU A 421 20.42 -33.24 26.18
N GLN A 422 20.38 -34.11 25.17
CA GLN A 422 21.05 -35.42 25.17
C GLN A 422 22.35 -35.44 24.38
N ASP A 423 22.37 -34.74 23.24
CA ASP A 423 23.50 -34.77 22.31
C ASP A 423 24.01 -33.36 22.01
N VAL A 424 25.31 -33.15 22.24
CA VAL A 424 26.02 -31.90 21.94
C VAL A 424 27.22 -32.21 21.04
N THR A 425 27.16 -31.71 19.80
CA THR A 425 28.32 -31.72 18.89
C THR A 425 28.97 -30.34 18.89
N LEU A 426 30.19 -30.24 19.42
CA LEU A 426 30.92 -28.98 19.48
C LEU A 426 31.49 -28.60 18.10
N PRO A 427 31.45 -27.31 17.71
CA PRO A 427 31.99 -26.87 16.42
C PRO A 427 33.52 -26.88 16.43
N LYS A 428 34.13 -27.16 15.28
CA LYS A 428 35.59 -27.36 15.13
C LYS A 428 36.45 -26.17 15.57
N ASN A 429 35.90 -24.95 15.47
CA ASN A 429 36.64 -23.71 15.71
C ASN A 429 36.39 -23.11 17.09
N LEU A 430 35.72 -23.84 17.99
CA LEU A 430 35.41 -23.39 19.34
C LEU A 430 36.70 -23.21 20.15
N GLU A 431 36.85 -22.05 20.80
CA GLU A 431 38.04 -21.69 21.56
C GLU A 431 37.80 -21.76 23.08
N ARG A 432 36.58 -21.46 23.52
CA ARG A 432 36.23 -21.39 24.95
C ARG A 432 34.89 -22.02 25.27
N ILE A 433 34.87 -22.82 26.33
CA ILE A 433 33.67 -23.30 27.02
C ILE A 433 33.74 -22.81 28.47
N GLY A 434 32.72 -22.09 28.89
CA GLY A 434 32.61 -21.51 30.22
C GLY A 434 32.34 -22.54 31.31
N SER A 435 32.53 -22.12 32.55
CA SER A 435 32.27 -22.93 33.73
C SER A 435 30.81 -23.37 33.77
N SER A 436 30.59 -24.67 34.02
CA SER A 436 29.25 -25.26 34.13
C SER A 436 28.32 -25.02 32.93
N ALA A 437 28.88 -24.78 31.73
CA ALA A 437 28.11 -24.45 30.52
C ALA A 437 26.99 -25.45 30.21
N PHE A 438 27.19 -26.73 30.54
CA PHE A 438 26.24 -27.83 30.34
C PHE A 438 25.90 -28.57 31.65
N SER A 439 25.97 -27.88 32.79
CA SER A 439 25.57 -28.48 34.08
C SER A 439 24.11 -28.92 34.02
N ASP A 440 23.80 -30.09 34.58
CA ASP A 440 22.42 -30.62 34.69
C ASP A 440 21.73 -30.92 33.35
N CYS A 441 22.51 -31.16 32.28
CA CYS A 441 22.07 -31.81 31.03
C CYS A 441 22.10 -33.35 31.17
N ILE A 442 21.42 -34.11 30.28
CA ILE A 442 21.29 -35.59 30.36
C ILE A 442 22.33 -36.32 29.53
#